data_AF-A0A960PFY2-F1
#
_entry.id   AF-A0A960PFY2-F1
#
_cell.length_a   1.000
_cell.length_b   1.000
_cell.length_c   1.000
_cell.angle_alpha   90.00
_cell.angle_beta   90.00
_cell.angle_gamma   90.00
#
_symmetry.space_group_name_H-M   'P 1'
#
loop_
_entity.id
_entity.type
_entity.pdbx_description
1 polymer ?
#
loop_
_entity_poly.entity_id
_entity_poly.type
_entity_poly.pdbx_seq_one_letter_code
_entity_poly.pdbx_strand_id
1 'polypeptide(L)'
;MPSPSALPPEEKTRLVLAVLAGEMTTAEAARKAKVSEQSVSTWKRQFVEAGRQGVAHGGNPGPNSRERALLAELEEVKAGACQDFCV
;
A
#
# COMPACT_ATOMS: atom_id res chain seq x y z
N MET A 1 6.26 22.93 7.18
CA MET A 1 7.25 22.95 6.09
C MET A 1 6.59 22.41 4.84
N PRO A 2 6.69 23.08 3.67
CA PRO A 2 6.12 22.53 2.44
C PRO A 2 7.01 21.37 1.99
N SER A 3 6.52 20.13 2.05
CA SER A 3 7.22 18.98 1.46
C SER A 3 7.21 19.13 -0.06
N PRO A 4 8.38 19.30 -0.72
CA PRO A 4 8.42 19.53 -2.15
C PRO A 4 8.03 18.25 -2.90
N SER A 5 7.04 18.39 -3.79
CA SER A 5 6.60 17.39 -4.78
C SER A 5 6.19 16.02 -4.23
N ALA A 6 4.95 15.91 -3.76
CA ALA A 6 4.25 14.64 -3.83
C ALA A 6 3.91 14.38 -5.32
N LEU A 7 4.87 13.81 -6.06
CA LEU A 7 4.61 13.27 -7.40
C LEU A 7 3.32 12.44 -7.33
N PRO A 8 2.34 12.64 -8.24
CA PRO A 8 1.08 11.93 -8.18
C PRO A 8 1.30 10.41 -8.20
N PRO A 9 0.45 9.63 -7.51
CA PRO A 9 0.64 8.19 -7.37
C PRO A 9 0.71 7.45 -8.71
N GLU A 10 -0.01 7.93 -9.73
CA GLU A 10 0.02 7.37 -11.08
C GLU A 10 1.40 7.54 -11.72
N GLU A 11 2.04 8.68 -11.50
CA GLU A 11 3.36 8.96 -12.07
C GLU A 11 4.46 8.20 -11.34
N LYS A 12 4.35 8.04 -10.01
CA LYS A 12 5.22 7.14 -9.24
C LYS A 12 5.11 5.70 -9.75
N THR A 13 3.88 5.25 -9.99
CA THR A 13 3.59 3.91 -10.52
C THR A 13 4.23 3.70 -11.89
N ARG A 14 4.09 4.65 -12.83
CA ARG A 14 4.73 4.57 -14.16
C ARG A 14 6.25 4.43 -14.06
N LEU A 15 6.89 5.22 -13.21
CA LEU A 15 8.35 5.14 -13.01
C LEU A 15 8.77 3.80 -12.40
N VAL A 16 8.04 3.31 -11.39
CA VAL A 16 8.33 2.00 -10.78
C VAL A 16 8.18 0.87 -11.79
N LEU A 17 7.12 0.89 -12.61
CA LEU A 17 6.89 -0.12 -13.64
C LEU A 17 7.99 -0.12 -14.70
N ALA A 18 8.41 1.05 -15.18
CA ALA A 18 9.50 1.14 -16.16
C ALA A 18 10.84 0.65 -15.58
N VAL A 19 11.11 0.92 -14.29
CA VAL A 19 12.30 0.37 -13.60
C VAL A 19 12.21 -1.16 -13.47
N LEU A 20 11.05 -1.70 -13.13
CA LEU A 20 10.86 -3.16 -13.02
C LEU A 20 10.91 -3.86 -14.38
N ALA A 21 10.46 -3.21 -15.45
CA ALA A 21 10.55 -3.68 -16.82
C ALA A 21 11.98 -3.64 -17.39
N GLY A 22 12.91 -2.95 -16.70
CA GLY A 22 14.28 -2.75 -17.17
C GLY A 22 14.43 -1.67 -18.25
N GLU A 23 13.37 -0.92 -18.53
CA GLU A 23 13.36 0.18 -19.52
C GLU A 23 14.13 1.41 -19.03
N MET A 24 14.25 1.57 -17.70
CA MET A 24 15.05 2.62 -17.08
C MET A 24 15.66 2.16 -15.76
N THR A 25 16.75 2.78 -15.35
CA THR A 25 17.40 2.52 -14.05
C THR A 25 16.73 3.31 -12.91
N THR A 26 16.93 2.86 -11.67
CA THR A 26 16.50 3.60 -10.47
C THR A 26 17.04 5.03 -10.45
N ALA A 27 18.28 5.22 -10.90
CA ALA A 27 18.94 6.53 -10.96
C ALA A 27 18.31 7.46 -12.00
N GLU A 28 17.93 6.95 -13.17
CA GLU A 28 17.22 7.72 -14.19
C GLU A 28 15.82 8.13 -13.73
N ALA A 29 15.09 7.22 -13.10
CA ALA A 29 13.79 7.52 -12.51
C ALA A 29 13.89 8.59 -11.42
N ALA A 30 14.91 8.53 -10.56
CA ALA A 30 15.15 9.51 -9.50
C ALA A 30 15.42 10.91 -10.06
N ARG A 31 16.29 11.00 -11.09
CA ARG A 31 16.55 12.26 -11.81
C ARG A 31 15.29 12.84 -12.45
N LYS A 32 14.48 11.99 -13.11
CA LYS A 32 13.24 12.41 -13.80
C LYS A 32 12.19 12.93 -12.81
N ALA A 33 12.05 12.26 -11.66
CA ALA A 33 11.14 12.67 -10.60
C ALA A 33 11.71 13.76 -9.66
N LYS A 34 12.98 14.15 -9.82
CA LYS A 34 13.71 15.09 -8.94
C LYS A 34 13.69 14.66 -7.46
N VAL A 35 13.82 13.35 -7.23
CA VAL A 35 13.87 12.73 -5.88
C VAL A 35 15.17 11.94 -5.71
N SER A 36 15.42 11.41 -4.51
CA SER A 36 16.55 10.52 -4.28
C SER A 36 16.28 9.11 -4.83
N GLU A 37 17.35 8.38 -5.16
CA GLU A 37 17.25 6.95 -5.53
C GLU A 37 16.65 6.09 -4.41
N GLN A 38 16.80 6.53 -3.16
CA GLN A 38 16.20 5.86 -2.00
C GLN A 38 14.67 6.00 -2.00
N SER A 39 14.12 7.15 -2.43
CA SER A 39 12.68 7.33 -2.60
C SER A 39 12.13 6.36 -3.65
N VAL A 40 12.78 6.28 -4.82
CA VAL A 40 12.37 5.34 -5.89
C VAL A 40 12.50 3.89 -5.43
N SER A 41 13.57 3.54 -4.73
CA SER A 41 13.77 2.20 -4.16
C SER A 41 12.67 1.83 -3.15
N THR A 42 12.22 2.82 -2.37
CA THR A 42 11.11 2.64 -1.42
C THR A 42 9.80 2.40 -2.15
N TRP A 43 9.49 3.18 -3.19
CA TRP A 43 8.28 2.98 -4.01
C TRP A 43 8.29 1.61 -4.67
N LYS A 44 9.43 1.18 -5.23
CA LYS A 44 9.59 -0.15 -5.82
C LYS A 44 9.31 -1.26 -4.82
N ARG A 45 9.86 -1.16 -3.61
CA ARG A 45 9.61 -2.14 -2.53
C ARG A 45 8.13 -2.19 -2.16
N GLN A 46 7.50 -1.03 -1.95
CA GLN A 46 6.08 -0.93 -1.60
C GLN A 46 5.17 -1.51 -2.69
N PHE A 47 5.47 -1.20 -3.96
CA PHE A 47 4.70 -1.71 -5.09
C PHE A 47 4.78 -3.24 -5.21
N VAL A 48 5.98 -3.82 -5.09
CA VAL A 48 6.16 -5.27 -5.17
C VAL A 48 5.49 -5.99 -3.99
N GLU A 49 5.57 -5.42 -2.79
CA GLU A 49 4.92 -5.99 -1.61
C GLU A 49 3.39 -5.95 -1.74
N ALA A 50 2.83 -4.81 -2.11
CA ALA A 50 1.40 -4.66 -2.35
C ALA A 50 0.92 -5.57 -3.49
N GLY A 51 1.71 -5.68 -4.57
CA GLY A 51 1.43 -6.57 -5.69
C GLY A 51 1.42 -8.05 -5.27
N ARG A 52 2.38 -8.48 -4.43
CA ARG A 52 2.42 -9.83 -3.86
C ARG A 52 1.18 -10.13 -3.03
N GLN A 53 0.79 -9.20 -2.15
CA GLN A 53 -0.42 -9.34 -1.33
C GLN A 53 -1.67 -9.39 -2.22
N GLY A 54 -1.78 -8.51 -3.20
CA GLY A 54 -2.90 -8.52 -4.16
C GLY A 54 -3.02 -9.85 -4.90
N VAL A 55 -1.91 -10.43 -5.36
CA VAL A 55 -1.92 -11.76 -6.00
C VAL A 55 -2.33 -12.86 -5.01
N ALA A 56 -1.81 -12.84 -3.79
CA ALA A 56 -2.14 -13.84 -2.76
C ALA A 56 -3.63 -13.80 -2.36
N HIS A 57 -4.25 -12.62 -2.37
CA HIS A 57 -5.64 -12.41 -1.97
C HIS A 57 -6.61 -12.29 -3.16
N GLY A 58 -6.20 -12.66 -4.38
CA GLY A 58 -7.08 -12.66 -5.56
C GLY A 58 -7.59 -11.27 -5.95
N GLY A 59 -6.79 -10.24 -5.73
CA GLY A 59 -7.14 -8.84 -5.99
C GLY A 59 -8.00 -8.20 -4.90
N ASN A 60 -8.32 -8.91 -3.81
CA ASN A 60 -8.99 -8.34 -2.66
C ASN A 60 -7.95 -7.76 -1.69
N PRO A 61 -7.85 -6.42 -1.52
CA PRO A 61 -6.90 -5.82 -0.60
C PRO A 61 -7.20 -6.14 0.89
N GLY A 62 -8.31 -6.81 1.18
CA GLY A 62 -8.78 -7.05 2.54
C GLY A 62 -9.24 -5.75 3.22
N PRO A 63 -9.71 -5.84 4.48
CA PRO A 63 -10.14 -4.67 5.21
C PRO A 63 -8.94 -3.78 5.56
N ASN A 64 -9.09 -2.47 5.39
CA ASN A 64 -8.06 -1.52 5.81
C ASN A 64 -7.89 -1.53 7.34
N SER A 65 -6.84 -0.89 7.88
CA SER A 65 -6.56 -0.92 9.32
C SER A 65 -7.72 -0.44 10.20
N ARG A 66 -8.49 0.54 9.72
CA ARG A 66 -9.70 1.03 10.42
C ARG A 66 -10.81 -0.01 10.37
N GLU A 67 -11.04 -0.61 9.21
CA GLU A 67 -12.04 -1.68 9.07
C GLU A 67 -11.68 -2.91 9.90
N ARG A 68 -10.39 -3.28 10.00
CA ARG A 68 -9.95 -4.37 10.90
C ARG A 68 -10.23 -4.06 12.37
N ALA A 69 -9.95 -2.85 12.82
CA ALA A 69 -10.27 -2.43 14.18
C ALA A 69 -11.79 -2.49 14.43
N LEU A 70 -12.58 -1.98 13.49
CA LEU A 70 -14.05 -2.01 13.58
C LEU A 70 -14.60 -3.45 13.56
N LEU A 71 -14.03 -4.34 12.76
CA LEU A 71 -14.40 -5.75 12.72
C LEU A 71 -14.08 -6.45 14.05
N ALA A 72 -12.94 -6.14 14.68
CA ALA A 72 -12.60 -6.65 16.00
C ALA A 72 -13.58 -6.16 17.08
N GLU A 73 -13.95 -4.88 17.07
CA GLU A 73 -14.99 -4.34 17.95
C GLU A 73 -16.34 -5.04 17.73
N LEU A 74 -16.72 -5.27 16.47
CA LEU A 74 -17.96 -5.99 16.16
C LEU A 74 -17.92 -7.43 16.66
N GLU A 75 -16.78 -8.11 16.58
CA GLU A 75 -16.62 -9.46 17.12
C GLU A 75 -16.74 -9.48 18.65
N GLU A 76 -16.13 -8.52 19.34
CA GLU A 76 -16.23 -8.37 20.80
C GLU A 76 -17.67 -8.08 21.24
N VAL A 77 -18.34 -7.11 20.59
CA VAL A 77 -19.74 -6.75 20.89
C VAL A 77 -20.67 -7.92 20.62
N LYS A 78 -20.48 -8.64 19.51
CA LYS A 78 -21.30 -9.83 19.19
C LYS A 78 -21.08 -10.95 20.21
N ALA A 79 -19.87 -11.15 20.69
CA ALA A 79 -19.57 -12.16 21.71
C ALA A 79 -20.27 -11.83 23.05
N GLY A 80 -20.26 -10.55 23.46
CA GLY A 80 -21.00 -10.10 24.65
C GLY A 80 -22.51 -10.23 24.51
N ALA A 81 -23.07 -9.80 23.37
CA ALA A 81 -24.50 -9.92 23.10
C ALA A 81 -24.99 -11.39 23.09
N CYS A 82 -24.12 -12.33 22.72
CA CYS A 82 -24.42 -13.76 22.80
C CYS A 82 -24.45 -14.28 24.26
N GLN A 83 -23.63 -13.73 25.16
CA GLN A 83 -23.66 -14.06 26.59
C GLN A 83 -24.91 -13.53 27.28
N ASP A 84 -25.37 -12.33 26.92
CA ASP A 84 -26.53 -11.68 27.55
C ASP A 84 -27.88 -12.26 27.09
N PHE A 85 -27.91 -12.91 25.92
CA PHE A 85 -29.15 -13.48 25.34
C PHE A 85 -29.22 -15.01 25.41
N CYS A 86 -28.20 -15.69 25.97
CA CYS A 86 -28.26 -17.11 26.32
C CYS A 86 -28.86 -17.29 27.74
N VAL A 87 -30.18 -17.12 27.86
CA VAL A 87 -31.00 -17.66 28.97
C VAL A 87 -32.22 -18.35 28.37
#